data_AF-A0A952CGK0-F1
#
_entry.id   AF-A0A952CGK0-F1
#
_cell.length_a   1.000
_cell.length_b   1.000
_cell.length_c   1.000
_cell.angle_alpha   90.00
_cell.angle_beta   90.00
_cell.angle_gamma   90.00
#
_symmetry.space_group_name_H-M   'P 1'
#
loop_
_entity.id
_entity.type
_entity.pdbx_description
1 polymer ?
#
loop_
_entity_poly.entity_id
_entity_poly.type
_entity_poly.pdbx_seq_one_letter_code
_entity_poly.pdbx_strand_id
1 'polypeptide(L)'
;MTQTFELPFPPSVNHYWRRVGPRTLISRGGRRYRQDVAGRLHSRCVLTLRGRLHVHVIACPPDRRRRDLDNLQKALLDAMQHGGAYLDDSQIDRLEVERGPVVRGGKVIVTITEGR
;
A
#
# COMPACT_ATOMS: atom_id res chain seq x y z
N MET A 1 5.66 12.68 13.23
CA MET A 1 6.17 11.35 13.65
C MET A 1 6.53 10.53 12.41
N THR A 2 7.57 9.69 12.43
CA THR A 2 7.97 8.88 11.25
C THR A 2 8.03 7.39 11.57
N GLN A 3 7.48 6.55 10.68
CA GLN A 3 7.49 5.09 10.79
C GLN A 3 7.82 4.45 9.43
N THR A 4 8.65 3.41 9.42
CA THR A 4 9.02 2.67 8.20
C THR A 4 8.75 1.19 8.38
N PHE A 5 8.14 0.55 7.38
CA PHE A 5 7.79 -0.86 7.41
C PHE A 5 7.75 -1.49 6.01
N GLU A 6 7.81 -2.82 5.97
CA GLU A 6 7.76 -3.60 4.73
C GLU A 6 6.41 -4.28 4.55
N LEU A 7 5.84 -4.14 3.36
CA LEU A 7 4.59 -4.78 2.95
C LEU A 7 4.80 -5.65 1.70
N PRO A 8 3.93 -6.65 1.47
CA PRO A 8 3.98 -7.46 0.26
C PRO A 8 3.79 -6.59 -0.99
N PHE A 9 4.33 -7.02 -2.12
CA PHE A 9 4.07 -6.32 -3.39
C PHE A 9 2.58 -6.41 -3.74
N PRO A 10 1.90 -5.29 -4.04
CA PRO A 10 0.47 -5.31 -4.32
C PRO A 10 0.14 -6.05 -5.61
N PRO A 11 -1.04 -6.68 -5.70
CA PRO A 11 -1.58 -7.10 -6.99
C PRO A 11 -1.86 -5.85 -7.85
N SER A 12 -1.99 -6.03 -9.17
CA SER A 12 -2.42 -4.93 -10.04
C SER A 12 -3.82 -4.43 -9.66
N VAL A 13 -4.14 -3.16 -9.94
CA VAL A 13 -5.47 -2.56 -9.75
C VAL A 13 -6.57 -3.45 -10.36
N ASN A 14 -6.32 -3.99 -11.55
CA ASN A 14 -7.28 -4.86 -12.25
C ASN A 14 -7.52 -6.20 -11.54
N HIS A 15 -6.54 -6.68 -10.78
CA HIS A 15 -6.70 -7.88 -9.97
C HIS A 15 -7.23 -7.55 -8.57
N TYR A 16 -7.02 -6.33 -8.09
CA TYR A 16 -7.49 -5.85 -6.80
C TYR A 16 -8.99 -5.52 -6.80
N TRP A 17 -9.45 -4.82 -7.84
CA TRP A 17 -10.84 -4.41 -8.02
C TRP A 17 -11.53 -5.28 -9.06
N ARG A 18 -12.84 -5.47 -8.91
CA ARG A 18 -13.68 -6.19 -9.88
C ARG A 18 -15.00 -5.45 -10.08
N ARG A 19 -15.55 -5.54 -11.29
CA ARG A 19 -16.91 -5.06 -11.61
C ARG A 19 -17.92 -6.17 -11.31
N VAL A 20 -19.02 -5.81 -10.65
CA VAL A 20 -20.19 -6.68 -10.42
C VAL A 20 -21.43 -5.85 -10.77
N GLY A 21 -21.93 -6.04 -11.99
CA GLY A 21 -22.91 -5.13 -12.58
C GLY A 21 -22.41 -3.68 -12.55
N PRO A 22 -23.20 -2.71 -12.04
CA PRO A 22 -22.79 -1.31 -11.97
C PRO A 22 -21.75 -1.01 -10.86
N ARG A 23 -21.51 -1.94 -9.93
CA ARG A 23 -20.68 -1.71 -8.73
C ARG A 23 -19.23 -2.12 -8.95
N THR A 24 -18.30 -1.37 -8.38
CA THR A 24 -16.89 -1.75 -8.25
C THR A 24 -16.66 -2.27 -6.84
N LEU A 25 -16.20 -3.51 -6.72
CA LEU A 25 -15.95 -4.17 -5.43
C LEU A 25 -14.50 -4.64 -5.37
N ILE A 26 -14.01 -4.88 -4.15
CA ILE A 26 -12.72 -5.54 -3.96
C ILE A 26 -12.86 -7.01 -4.36
N SER A 27 -11.87 -7.52 -5.09
CA SER A 27 -11.79 -8.92 -5.47
C SER A 27 -11.47 -9.81 -4.26
N ARG A 28 -11.54 -11.13 -4.44
CA ARG A 28 -11.04 -12.07 -3.41
C ARG A 28 -9.55 -11.88 -3.15
N GLY A 29 -8.77 -11.64 -4.20
CA GLY A 29 -7.33 -11.36 -4.11
C GLY A 29 -7.04 -10.05 -3.39
N GLY A 30 -7.81 -8.99 -3.67
CA GLY A 30 -7.67 -7.70 -2.98
C GLY A 30 -7.98 -7.80 -1.48
N ARG A 31 -9.04 -8.54 -1.09
CA ARG A 31 -9.35 -8.78 0.33
C ARG A 31 -8.24 -9.55 1.05
N ARG A 32 -7.66 -10.56 0.40
CA ARG A 32 -6.51 -11.30 0.95
C ARG A 32 -5.32 -10.37 1.16
N TYR A 33 -5.00 -9.54 0.16
CA TYR A 33 -3.93 -8.57 0.27
C TYR A 33 -4.15 -7.58 1.43
N ARG A 34 -5.39 -7.07 1.61
CA ARG A 34 -5.75 -6.23 2.77
C ARG A 34 -5.47 -6.92 4.10
N GLN A 35 -5.87 -8.18 4.23
CA GLN A 35 -5.65 -8.98 5.44
C GLN A 35 -4.15 -9.18 5.71
N ASP A 36 -3.38 -9.50 4.67
CA ASP A 36 -1.93 -9.68 4.77
C ASP A 36 -1.22 -8.38 5.20
N VAL A 37 -1.65 -7.22 4.65
CA VAL A 37 -1.14 -5.91 5.05
C VAL A 37 -1.53 -5.58 6.49
N ALA A 38 -2.80 -5.73 6.86
CA ALA A 38 -3.27 -5.46 8.22
C ALA A 38 -2.53 -6.29 9.27
N GLY A 39 -2.32 -7.59 9.00
CA GLY A 39 -1.54 -8.46 9.89
C GLY A 39 -0.08 -8.01 10.05
N ARG A 40 0.55 -7.48 8.98
CA ARG A 40 1.92 -6.96 9.02
C ARG A 40 2.05 -5.63 9.75
N LEU A 41 1.06 -4.75 9.63
CA LEU A 41 1.00 -3.49 10.37
C LEU A 41 0.79 -3.77 11.87
N HIS A 42 -0.15 -4.66 12.20
CA HIS A 42 -0.43 -5.06 13.58
C HIS A 42 0.78 -5.72 14.25
N SER A 43 1.41 -6.70 13.60
CA SER A 43 2.59 -7.39 14.14
C SER A 43 3.83 -6.50 14.33
N ARG A 44 3.88 -5.36 13.63
CA ARG A 44 4.94 -4.34 13.79
C ARG A 44 4.56 -3.22 14.75
N CYS A 45 3.38 -3.29 15.37
CA CYS A 45 2.83 -2.24 16.22
C CYS A 45 2.84 -0.86 15.54
N VAL A 46 2.54 -0.82 14.23
CA VAL A 46 2.47 0.44 13.49
C VAL A 46 1.36 1.30 14.10
N LEU A 47 1.71 2.51 14.51
CA LEU A 47 0.75 3.44 15.08
C LEU A 47 -0.11 4.06 13.99
N THR A 48 -1.40 4.22 14.30
CA THR A 48 -2.32 4.98 13.46
C THR A 48 -2.01 6.47 13.55
N LEU A 49 -1.56 7.05 12.43
CA LEU A 49 -1.28 8.48 12.32
C LEU A 49 -2.54 9.26 11.94
N ARG A 50 -2.72 10.45 12.53
CA ARG A 50 -3.97 11.23 12.47
C ARG A 50 -3.79 12.61 11.81
N GLY A 51 -2.56 13.09 11.70
CA GLY A 51 -2.20 14.35 11.04
C GLY A 51 -2.01 14.22 9.53
N ARG A 52 -1.46 15.27 8.91
CA ARG A 52 -1.10 15.30 7.48
C ARG A 52 0.13 14.45 7.21
N LEU A 53 0.09 13.68 6.13
CA LEU A 53 1.07 12.62 5.86
C LEU A 53 1.88 12.91 4.60
N HIS A 54 3.17 12.67 4.72
CA HIS A 54 4.05 12.36 3.61
C HIS A 54 4.27 10.85 3.57
N VAL A 55 3.87 10.21 2.49
CA VAL A 55 4.07 8.78 2.25
C VAL A 55 5.12 8.60 1.15
N HIS A 56 6.24 7.95 1.49
CA HIS A 56 7.27 7.56 0.54
C HIS A 56 7.27 6.04 0.36
N VAL A 57 7.25 5.57 -0.88
CA VAL A 57 7.16 4.16 -1.25
C VAL A 57 8.30 3.77 -2.19
N ILE A 58 9.09 2.78 -1.78
CA ILE A 58 10.07 2.11 -2.64
C ILE A 58 9.46 0.78 -3.12
N ALA A 59 9.14 0.70 -4.40
CA ALA A 59 8.53 -0.48 -5.01
C ALA A 59 9.59 -1.45 -5.55
N CYS A 60 9.79 -2.58 -4.87
CA CYS A 60 10.74 -3.63 -5.25
C CYS A 60 10.02 -4.79 -5.96
N PRO A 61 9.97 -4.83 -7.31
CA PRO A 61 9.14 -5.78 -8.04
C PRO A 61 9.64 -7.23 -7.91
N PRO A 62 8.76 -8.23 -8.08
CA PRO A 62 9.11 -9.65 -7.99
C PRO A 62 9.97 -10.16 -9.16
N ASP A 63 9.95 -9.45 -10.29
CA ASP A 63 10.64 -9.81 -11.52
C ASP A 63 10.89 -8.56 -12.38
N ARG A 64 11.55 -8.72 -13.53
CA ARG A 64 11.88 -7.63 -14.48
C ARG A 64 10.76 -7.26 -15.46
N ARG A 65 9.53 -7.78 -15.31
CA ARG A 65 8.42 -7.39 -16.18
C ARG A 65 8.13 -5.90 -16.02
N ARG A 66 7.86 -5.24 -17.14
CA ARG A 66 7.42 -3.84 -17.15
C ARG A 66 6.11 -3.71 -16.38
N ARG A 67 6.11 -2.83 -15.39
CA ARG A 67 4.96 -2.50 -14.54
C ARG A 67 4.93 -1.00 -14.32
N ASP A 68 3.74 -0.43 -14.45
CA ASP A 68 3.51 0.97 -14.16
C ASP A 68 3.50 1.19 -12.64
N LEU A 69 4.15 2.28 -12.17
CA LEU A 69 4.28 2.57 -10.75
C LEU A 69 2.99 3.10 -10.13
N ASP A 70 2.09 3.66 -10.91
CA ASP A 70 0.77 4.13 -10.45
C ASP A 70 -0.16 2.96 -10.09
N ASN A 71 -0.04 1.84 -10.80
CA ASN A 71 -0.87 0.65 -10.64
C ASN A 71 -0.69 -0.06 -9.27
N LEU A 72 0.40 0.23 -8.54
CA LEU A 72 0.61 -0.32 -7.20
C LEU A 72 -0.01 0.56 -6.10
N GLN A 73 -0.13 1.87 -6.35
CA GLN A 73 -0.43 2.88 -5.33
C GLN A 73 -1.82 2.67 -4.76
N LYS A 74 -2.83 2.57 -5.64
CA LYS A 74 -4.23 2.49 -5.20
C LYS A 74 -4.50 1.27 -4.31
N ALA A 75 -3.96 0.11 -4.67
CA ALA A 75 -4.12 -1.11 -3.86
C ALA A 75 -3.35 -1.02 -2.53
N LEU A 76 -2.16 -0.43 -2.55
CA LEU A 76 -1.32 -0.26 -1.36
C LEU A 76 -1.94 0.71 -0.35
N LEU A 77 -2.33 1.91 -0.79
CA LEU A 77 -2.92 2.94 0.09
C LEU A 77 -4.22 2.46 0.73
N ASP A 78 -5.09 1.85 -0.08
CA ASP A 78 -6.36 1.28 0.39
C ASP A 78 -6.16 0.18 1.44
N ALA A 79 -5.15 -0.67 1.27
CA ALA A 79 -4.80 -1.70 2.25
C ALA A 79 -4.16 -1.13 3.52
N MET A 80 -3.35 -0.08 3.43
CA MET A 80 -2.76 0.58 4.59
C MET A 80 -3.79 1.30 5.44
N GLN A 81 -4.75 2.00 4.81
CA GLN A 81 -5.89 2.60 5.51
C GLN A 81 -6.72 1.52 6.22
N HIS A 82 -7.07 0.45 5.51
CA HIS A 82 -7.81 -0.66 6.11
C HIS A 82 -7.06 -1.33 7.27
N GLY A 83 -5.73 -1.42 7.17
CA GLY A 83 -4.87 -1.99 8.20
C GLY A 83 -4.51 -1.02 9.33
N GLY A 84 -5.01 0.22 9.31
CA GLY A 84 -4.90 1.18 10.41
C GLY A 84 -3.60 1.96 10.46
N ALA A 85 -2.84 2.07 9.37
CA ALA A 85 -1.65 2.96 9.32
C ALA A 85 -2.03 4.44 9.48
N TYR A 86 -3.22 4.81 9.00
CA TYR A 86 -3.85 6.13 9.10
C TYR A 86 -5.37 5.98 8.97
N LEU A 87 -6.13 7.04 9.27
CA LEU A 87 -7.59 7.02 9.29
C LEU A 87 -8.20 7.09 7.88
N ASP A 88 -7.65 7.98 7.05
CA ASP A 88 -8.18 8.33 5.74
C ASP A 88 -7.04 8.67 4.76
N ASP A 89 -7.12 8.20 3.52
CA ASP A 89 -6.10 8.50 2.50
C ASP A 89 -6.06 9.99 2.11
N SER A 90 -7.12 10.75 2.38
CA SER A 90 -7.14 12.22 2.29
C SER A 90 -6.19 12.92 3.25
N GLN A 91 -5.60 12.22 4.23
CA GLN A 91 -4.52 12.74 5.05
C GLN A 91 -3.21 12.87 4.28
N ILE A 92 -3.04 12.19 3.14
CA ILE A 92 -1.79 12.15 2.39
C ILE A 92 -1.69 13.39 1.50
N ASP A 93 -0.92 14.38 1.94
CA ASP A 93 -0.67 15.60 1.17
C ASP A 93 0.52 15.45 0.20
N ARG A 94 1.44 14.51 0.48
CA ARG A 94 2.58 14.17 -0.39
C ARG A 94 2.72 12.67 -0.53
N LEU A 95 2.73 12.19 -1.77
CA LEU A 95 2.95 10.79 -2.12
C LEU A 95 4.13 10.69 -3.09
N GLU A 96 5.17 9.97 -2.67
CA GLU A 96 6.34 9.68 -3.49
C GLU A 96 6.46 8.19 -3.72
N VAL A 97 6.67 7.81 -4.97
CA VAL A 97 6.75 6.41 -5.37
C VAL A 97 7.90 6.24 -6.33
N GLU A 98 8.89 5.47 -5.91
CA GLU A 98 10.08 5.19 -6.70
C GLU A 98 10.25 3.69 -6.94
N ARG A 99 10.97 3.35 -8.01
CA ARG A 99 11.27 1.97 -8.37
C ARG A 99 12.53 1.52 -7.65
N GLY A 100 12.39 0.52 -6.79
CA GLY A 100 13.51 -0.15 -6.15
C GLY A 100 14.07 -1.33 -6.95
N PRO A 101 15.02 -2.08 -6.38
CA PRO A 101 15.60 -3.27 -7.00
C PRO A 101 14.58 -4.41 -7.14
N VAL A 102 14.85 -5.35 -8.06
CA VAL A 102 14.08 -6.60 -8.18
C VAL A 102 14.38 -7.49 -6.98
N VAL A 103 13.34 -7.94 -6.28
CA VAL A 103 13.45 -8.82 -5.10
C VAL A 103 12.54 -10.01 -5.29
N ARG A 104 13.05 -11.24 -5.12
CA ARG A 104 12.23 -12.46 -5.26
C ARG A 104 11.00 -12.40 -4.35
N GLY A 105 9.82 -12.61 -4.93
CA GLY A 105 8.53 -12.51 -4.22
C GLY A 105 7.96 -11.08 -4.14
N GLY A 106 8.78 -10.07 -4.40
CA GLY A 106 8.40 -8.66 -4.42
C GLY A 106 8.08 -8.10 -3.03
N LYS A 107 8.34 -6.81 -2.84
CA LYS A 107 7.93 -6.06 -1.65
C LYS A 107 7.80 -4.58 -1.93
N VAL A 108 7.15 -3.87 -1.02
CA VAL A 108 7.24 -2.41 -0.95
C VAL A 108 7.79 -2.02 0.41
N ILE A 109 8.67 -1.02 0.43
CA ILE A 109 9.14 -0.38 1.65
C ILE A 109 8.36 0.93 1.74
N VAL A 110 7.65 1.14 2.84
CA VAL A 110 6.83 2.33 3.05
C VAL A 110 7.37 3.08 4.24
N THR A 111 7.58 4.38 4.05
CA THR A 111 7.86 5.34 5.12
C THR A 111 6.73 6.35 5.17
N ILE A 112 6.09 6.47 6.34
CA ILE A 112 5.06 7.48 6.59
C ILE A 112 5.61 8.49 7.59
N THR A 113 5.57 9.76 7.22
CA THR A 113 5.93 10.89 8.07
C THR A 113 4.70 11.77 8.28
N GLU A 114 4.23 11.85 9.51
CA GLU A 114 3.22 12.80 9.96
C GLU A 114 3.87 14.17 10.19
N GLY A 115 3.35 15.18 9.49
CA GLY A 115 3.69 16.58 9.66
C GLY A 115 3.28 17.12 11.04
N ARG A 116 3.78 18.32 11.37
CA ARG A 116 3.32 19.06 12.55
C ARG A 116 1.93 19.64 12.32
#